data_AF-A0A6N7LZW5-F1
#
_entry.id   AF-A0A6N7LZW5-F1
#
_cell.length_a   1.000
_cell.length_b   1.000
_cell.length_c   1.000
_cell.angle_alpha   90.00
_cell.angle_beta   90.00
_cell.angle_gamma   90.00
#
_symmetry.space_group_name_H-M   'P 1'
#
loop_
_entity.id
_entity.type
_entity.pdbx_description
1 polymer ?
#
loop_
_entity_poly.entity_id
_entity_poly.type
_entity_poly.pdbx_seq_one_letter_code
_entity_poly.pdbx_strand_id
1 'polypeptide(L)'
;MIKCPKCGYENKDDALYCGMCYEPFRKKAEPPEFPEPEEEKGPSLQKDVCTNHPDRPAQGFCAVCQRDFCFDCLQEKDGQLVCNQCSTGVVPKRTKYGQGIAREQYGIFTPEKGFFRKCWELIVYPKKFFEELPQEGGFGAPIKFYMVTLGLLLAAICIPTLIFSLAKPIGSPVALIGVAFLFFIFSLVGLLGILGLFINAGVYHFFVKLFGGKRDYEQTFRVVTYIGVAVSVWTIGLYLLLLIFIGGDILSAFLAAGATKSPEVILYFAEQFKSTFLFWTIIYSLFWLYVTFVVQVEGFRKFQILTTPKAIGVVICPVIIWTLFSLLIPKREKVLYRKKYEIKQIHYHIEGYDVLPGISTKI
;
A
#
# COMPACT_ATOMS: atom_id res chain seq x y z
N MET A 1 -29.77 49.36 -21.91
CA MET A 1 -28.48 49.22 -22.62
C MET A 1 -27.44 50.10 -21.94
N ILE A 2 -26.22 49.61 -21.74
CA ILE A 2 -25.14 50.39 -21.10
C ILE A 2 -24.20 50.97 -22.18
N LYS A 3 -23.85 52.25 -22.05
CA LYS A 3 -22.85 52.88 -22.92
C LYS A 3 -21.46 52.68 -22.34
N CYS A 4 -20.52 52.25 -23.17
CA CYS A 4 -19.13 52.16 -22.78
C CYS A 4 -18.59 53.54 -22.39
N PRO A 5 -18.05 53.74 -21.17
CA PRO A 5 -17.53 55.04 -20.75
C PRO A 5 -16.30 55.48 -21.57
N LYS A 6 -15.60 54.53 -22.20
CA LYS A 6 -14.40 54.79 -22.98
C LYS A 6 -14.67 55.12 -24.45
N CYS A 7 -15.59 54.40 -25.09
CA CYS A 7 -15.82 54.52 -26.55
C CYS A 7 -17.27 54.89 -26.95
N GLY A 8 -18.19 55.02 -25.99
CA GLY A 8 -19.59 55.38 -26.24
C GLY A 8 -20.46 54.29 -26.87
N TYR A 9 -19.89 53.14 -27.23
CA TYR A 9 -20.63 52.02 -27.84
C TYR A 9 -21.73 51.49 -26.91
N GLU A 10 -22.92 51.23 -27.45
CA GLU A 10 -24.05 50.68 -26.71
C GLU A 10 -23.94 49.15 -26.61
N ASN A 11 -23.96 48.63 -25.39
CA ASN A 11 -23.87 47.21 -25.09
C ASN A 11 -25.15 46.76 -24.39
N LYS A 12 -25.41 45.44 -24.40
CA LYS A 12 -26.48 44.84 -23.60
C LYS A 12 -26.23 45.10 -22.10
N ASP A 13 -27.31 45.17 -21.32
CA ASP A 13 -27.25 45.52 -19.89
C ASP A 13 -26.50 44.50 -19.02
N ASP A 14 -26.32 43.27 -19.52
CA ASP A 14 -25.58 42.17 -18.90
C ASP A 14 -24.14 42.01 -19.43
N ALA A 15 -23.69 42.89 -20.33
CA ALA A 15 -22.36 42.80 -20.91
C ALA A 15 -21.27 43.07 -19.85
N LEU A 16 -20.38 42.10 -19.63
CA LEU A 16 -19.23 42.22 -18.71
C LEU A 16 -18.11 43.12 -19.27
N TYR A 17 -18.04 43.24 -20.59
CA TYR A 17 -17.03 44.01 -21.32
C TYR A 17 -17.69 44.75 -22.48
N CYS A 18 -17.11 45.86 -22.89
CA CYS A 18 -17.54 46.54 -24.11
C CYS A 18 -17.19 45.70 -25.34
N GLY A 19 -18.17 45.38 -26.18
CA GLY A 19 -17.98 44.60 -27.41
C GLY A 19 -17.13 45.28 -28.49
N MET A 20 -16.84 46.58 -28.36
CA MET A 20 -16.00 47.33 -29.31
C MET A 20 -14.56 47.53 -28.84
N CYS A 21 -14.36 47.92 -27.58
CA CYS A 21 -13.03 48.28 -27.06
C CYS A 21 -12.51 47.36 -25.95
N TYR A 22 -13.27 46.33 -25.57
CA TYR A 22 -12.96 45.35 -24.51
C TYR A 22 -12.71 45.94 -23.11
N GLU A 23 -13.01 47.22 -22.90
CA GLU A 23 -12.93 47.82 -21.58
C GLU A 23 -13.92 47.11 -20.64
N PRO A 24 -13.47 46.57 -19.50
CA PRO A 24 -14.36 45.92 -18.54
C PRO A 24 -15.28 46.95 -17.91
N PHE A 25 -16.56 46.63 -17.84
CA PHE A 25 -17.51 47.38 -17.01
C PHE A 25 -17.23 47.02 -15.53
N ARG A 26 -16.15 47.57 -14.95
CA ARG A 26 -15.83 47.44 -13.52
C ARG A 26 -16.95 48.07 -12.69
N LYS A 27 -17.34 47.55 -11.52
CA LYS A 27 -17.01 46.33 -10.76
C LYS A 27 -18.25 46.15 -9.87
N LYS A 28 -18.75 44.92 -9.69
CA LYS A 28 -19.76 44.62 -8.66
C LYS A 28 -19.37 45.33 -7.37
N ALA A 29 -20.34 46.02 -6.76
CA ALA A 29 -20.23 46.58 -5.42
C ALA A 29 -19.49 45.60 -4.50
N GLU A 30 -18.56 46.12 -3.70
CA GLU A 30 -17.93 45.33 -2.64
C GLU A 30 -19.05 44.65 -1.83
N PRO A 31 -19.01 43.32 -1.67
CA PRO A 31 -19.95 42.63 -0.80
C PRO A 31 -19.84 43.24 0.61
N PRO A 32 -20.96 43.36 1.35
CA PRO A 32 -20.95 43.96 2.69
C PRO A 32 -19.86 43.30 3.55
N GLU A 33 -19.04 44.13 4.19
CA GLU A 33 -18.05 43.70 5.18
C GLU A 33 -18.75 42.83 6.22
N PHE A 34 -18.51 41.53 6.17
CA PHE A 34 -18.80 40.65 7.29
C PHE A 34 -17.83 41.01 8.41
N PRO A 35 -18.27 41.15 9.66
CA PRO A 35 -17.37 41.37 10.78
C PRO A 35 -16.30 40.28 10.76
N GLU A 36 -15.03 40.71 10.76
CA GLU A 36 -13.88 39.82 10.85
C GLU A 36 -14.10 38.89 12.05
N PRO A 37 -14.12 37.56 11.85
CA PRO A 37 -14.14 36.64 12.98
C PRO A 37 -12.88 36.91 13.78
N GLU A 38 -13.05 37.19 15.07
CA GLU A 38 -11.95 37.32 16.02
C GLU A 38 -10.98 36.14 15.79
N GLU A 39 -9.77 36.46 15.32
CA GLU A 39 -8.70 35.49 15.17
C GLU A 39 -8.46 34.85 16.53
N GLU A 40 -9.02 33.66 16.75
CA GLU A 40 -8.53 32.75 17.78
C GLU A 40 -7.03 32.63 17.57
N LYS A 41 -6.26 33.13 18.54
CA LYS A 41 -4.81 32.97 18.64
C LYS A 41 -4.47 31.48 18.71
N GLY A 42 -4.47 30.84 17.55
CA GLY A 42 -3.81 29.57 17.36
C GLY A 42 -2.32 29.70 17.70
N PRO A 43 -1.64 28.60 18.02
CA PRO A 43 -0.22 28.61 18.34
C PRO A 43 0.52 29.35 17.23
N SER A 44 1.22 30.43 17.60
CA SER A 44 1.97 31.28 16.69
C SER A 44 2.90 30.41 15.85
N LEU A 45 2.54 30.18 14.58
CA LEU A 45 3.43 29.57 13.61
C LEU A 45 4.68 30.46 13.59
N GLN A 46 5.82 29.95 14.08
CA GLN A 46 7.08 30.66 13.96
C GLN A 46 7.28 30.92 12.46
N LYS A 47 7.18 32.18 12.05
CA LYS A 47 7.41 32.57 10.65
C LYS A 47 8.83 32.16 10.32
N ASP A 48 8.97 31.23 9.39
CA ASP A 48 10.27 30.84 8.87
C ASP A 48 10.98 32.10 8.34
N VAL A 49 12.19 32.34 8.83
CA VAL A 49 13.01 33.52 8.47
C VAL A 49 14.01 33.15 7.38
N CYS A 50 14.37 34.12 6.54
CA CYS A 50 15.35 33.88 5.49
C CYS A 50 16.71 33.48 6.08
N THR A 51 17.31 32.41 5.55
CA THR A 51 18.61 31.92 6.07
C THR A 51 19.73 32.96 5.94
N ASN A 52 19.66 33.83 4.94
CA ASN A 52 20.64 34.90 4.73
C ASN A 52 20.26 36.21 5.46
N HIS A 53 18.98 36.38 5.81
CA HIS A 53 18.42 37.59 6.42
C HIS A 53 17.45 37.19 7.55
N PRO A 54 17.95 36.94 8.78
CA PRO A 54 17.14 36.49 9.91
C PRO A 54 16.04 37.48 10.31
N ASP A 55 16.19 38.74 9.92
CA ASP A 55 15.26 39.85 10.09
C ASP A 55 14.11 39.85 9.07
N ARG A 56 14.19 39.04 8.02
CA ARG A 56 13.21 39.01 6.94
C ARG A 56 12.43 37.70 6.92
N PRO A 57 11.11 37.73 6.71
CA PRO A 57 10.33 36.52 6.54
C PRO A 57 10.75 35.81 5.24
N ALA A 58 10.81 34.48 5.30
CA ALA A 58 10.96 33.66 4.12
C ALA A 58 9.73 33.79 3.20
N GLN A 59 9.99 33.86 1.90
CA GLN A 59 8.94 33.96 0.87
C GLN A 59 8.98 32.77 -0.10
N GLY A 60 10.05 31.97 -0.08
CA GLY A 60 10.17 30.79 -0.91
C GLY A 60 11.27 29.84 -0.44
N PHE A 61 11.31 28.66 -1.05
CA PHE A 61 12.29 27.60 -0.76
C PHE A 61 13.18 27.34 -1.98
N CYS A 62 14.47 27.11 -1.76
CA CYS A 62 15.40 26.81 -2.86
C CYS A 62 15.25 25.37 -3.35
N ALA A 63 14.99 25.20 -4.65
CA ALA A 63 14.87 23.86 -5.26
C ALA A 63 16.15 23.01 -5.16
N VAL A 64 17.33 23.65 -5.02
CA VAL A 64 18.64 22.99 -4.98
C VAL A 64 19.07 22.65 -3.55
N CYS A 65 19.09 23.64 -2.64
CA CYS A 65 19.56 23.44 -1.26
C CYS A 65 18.47 23.35 -0.21
N GLN A 66 17.19 23.53 -0.58
CA GLN A 66 16.02 23.45 0.32
C GLN A 66 16.08 24.40 1.52
N ARG A 67 16.76 25.55 1.38
CA ARG A 67 16.76 26.61 2.39
C ARG A 67 15.73 27.68 2.07
N ASP A 68 15.16 28.23 3.12
CA ASP A 68 14.21 29.33 3.08
C ASP A 68 14.91 30.65 2.76
N PHE A 69 14.34 31.41 1.83
CA PHE A 69 14.91 32.67 1.38
C PHE A 69 13.84 33.76 1.20
N CYS A 70 14.25 35.03 1.32
CA CYS A 70 13.42 36.20 1.00
C CYS A 70 13.49 36.53 -0.50
N PHE A 71 12.60 37.39 -0.98
CA PHE A 71 12.57 37.83 -2.39
C PHE A 71 13.93 38.31 -2.91
N ASP A 72 14.70 39.01 -2.09
CA ASP A 72 16.01 39.56 -2.50
C ASP A 72 17.08 38.48 -2.68
N CYS A 73 16.89 37.31 -2.08
CA CYS A 73 17.76 36.15 -2.23
C CYS A 73 17.33 35.22 -3.38
N LEU A 74 16.21 35.52 -4.05
CA LEU A 74 15.68 34.78 -5.17
C LEU A 74 16.51 35.06 -6.43
N GLN A 75 16.95 34.00 -7.10
CA GLN A 75 17.62 34.07 -8.39
C GLN A 75 17.00 33.03 -9.32
N GLU A 76 16.81 33.37 -10.58
CA GLU A 76 16.36 32.41 -11.59
C GLU A 76 17.58 31.81 -12.31
N LYS A 77 17.71 30.48 -12.28
CA LYS A 77 18.77 29.75 -12.99
C LYS A 77 18.14 28.55 -13.67
N ASP A 78 18.31 28.45 -14.99
CA ASP A 78 17.75 27.38 -15.82
C ASP A 78 16.22 27.23 -15.68
N GLY A 79 15.51 28.35 -15.53
CA GLY A 79 14.05 28.38 -15.32
C GLY A 79 13.59 27.88 -13.94
N GLN A 80 14.52 27.71 -12.99
CA GLN A 80 14.22 27.35 -11.61
C GLN A 80 14.58 28.48 -10.64
N LEU A 81 13.73 28.66 -9.64
CA LEU A 81 13.95 29.57 -8.53
C LEU A 81 14.95 28.96 -7.53
N VAL A 82 16.14 29.56 -7.44
CA VAL A 82 17.24 29.12 -6.58
C VAL A 82 17.70 30.25 -5.67
N CYS A 83 18.31 29.90 -4.53
CA CYS A 83 18.91 30.92 -3.66
C CYS A 83 20.24 31.43 -4.23
N ASN A 84 20.65 32.63 -3.83
CA ASN A 84 21.90 33.26 -4.28
C ASN A 84 23.18 32.39 -4.09
N GLN A 85 23.24 31.56 -3.04
CA GLN A 85 24.38 30.65 -2.86
C GLN A 85 24.40 29.53 -3.91
N CYS A 86 23.23 28.99 -4.27
CA CYS A 86 23.13 27.96 -5.31
C CYS A 86 23.30 28.53 -6.72
N SER A 87 22.86 29.76 -6.98
CA SER A 87 23.07 30.40 -8.29
C SER A 87 24.55 30.59 -8.59
N THR A 88 25.33 31.01 -7.58
CA THR A 88 26.79 31.20 -7.65
C THR A 88 27.60 29.90 -7.69
N GLY A 89 26.95 28.73 -7.66
CA GLY A 89 27.61 27.43 -7.75
C GLY A 89 28.25 26.97 -6.43
N VAL A 90 28.15 27.77 -5.37
CA VAL A 90 28.56 27.38 -4.02
C VAL A 90 27.40 26.60 -3.40
N VAL A 91 27.34 25.31 -3.69
CA VAL A 91 26.43 24.41 -2.95
C VAL A 91 27.12 24.13 -1.62
N PRO A 92 26.71 24.74 -0.49
CA PRO A 92 27.32 24.38 0.79
C PRO A 92 27.08 22.88 1.01
N LYS A 93 28.10 22.20 1.56
CA LYS A 93 27.94 20.82 2.06
C LYS A 93 26.63 20.77 2.84
N ARG A 94 25.64 20.01 2.34
CA ARG A 94 24.25 19.93 2.86
C ARG A 94 24.28 19.93 4.39
N THR A 95 24.15 21.11 5.01
CA THR A 95 23.88 21.22 6.44
C THR A 95 22.43 20.82 6.58
N LYS A 96 22.16 19.71 7.29
CA LYS A 96 20.84 19.13 7.56
C LYS A 96 19.94 20.05 8.42
N TYR A 97 20.01 21.36 8.22
CA TYR A 97 19.17 22.35 8.89
C TYR A 97 17.82 22.38 8.15
N GLY A 98 16.74 22.02 8.85
CA GLY A 98 15.37 22.09 8.35
C GLY A 98 14.66 20.75 8.17
N GLN A 99 15.39 19.66 7.87
CA GLN A 99 14.75 18.34 7.78
C GLN A 99 14.34 17.76 9.15
N GLY A 100 14.78 18.31 10.28
CA GLY A 100 14.53 17.75 11.62
C GLY A 100 13.05 17.69 12.01
N ILE A 101 12.30 18.77 11.78
CA ILE A 101 10.93 18.88 12.29
C ILE A 101 9.96 18.00 11.47
N ALA A 102 10.12 17.93 10.15
CA ALA A 102 9.32 17.05 9.29
C ALA A 102 9.84 15.59 9.22
N ARG A 103 11.16 15.34 9.35
CA ARG A 103 11.69 13.95 9.39
C ARG A 103 11.24 13.20 10.63
N GLU A 104 11.18 13.85 11.78
CA GLU A 104 10.81 13.15 13.01
C GLU A 104 9.31 12.82 13.02
N GLN A 105 8.43 13.68 12.49
CA GLN A 105 6.99 13.42 12.51
C GLN A 105 6.53 12.23 11.64
N TYR A 106 7.17 11.94 10.51
CA TYR A 106 6.80 10.79 9.67
C TYR A 106 7.70 9.57 9.85
N GLY A 107 8.96 9.74 10.30
CA GLY A 107 9.93 8.66 10.49
C GLY A 107 9.98 8.06 11.89
N ILE A 108 9.49 8.77 12.90
CA ILE A 108 9.34 8.29 14.27
C ILE A 108 7.83 8.07 14.50
N PHE A 109 7.51 7.09 15.33
CA PHE A 109 6.16 6.84 15.81
C PHE A 109 5.73 8.06 16.63
N THR A 110 5.29 9.15 15.99
CA THR A 110 4.59 10.20 16.71
C THR A 110 3.23 9.62 17.10
N PRO A 111 2.92 9.54 18.40
CA PRO A 111 1.66 8.96 18.86
C PRO A 111 0.41 9.66 18.30
N GLU A 112 0.57 10.84 17.69
CA GLU A 112 -0.52 11.65 17.13
C GLU A 112 -1.25 11.03 15.92
N LYS A 113 -0.55 10.26 15.07
CA LYS A 113 -1.19 9.51 13.97
C LYS A 113 -0.90 8.03 14.14
N GLY A 114 -1.83 7.31 14.79
CA GLY A 114 -1.71 5.88 15.04
C GLY A 114 -1.38 5.04 13.80
N PHE A 115 -0.70 3.91 14.01
CA PHE A 115 -0.25 3.00 12.95
C PHE A 115 -1.33 2.68 11.91
N PHE A 116 -2.53 2.29 12.36
CA PHE A 116 -3.66 1.96 11.49
C PHE A 116 -4.13 3.16 10.66
N ARG A 117 -4.06 4.37 11.20
CA ARG A 117 -4.40 5.60 10.47
C ARG A 117 -3.43 5.83 9.31
N LYS A 118 -2.12 5.56 9.48
CA LYS A 118 -1.14 5.65 8.38
C LYS A 118 -1.42 4.62 7.28
N CYS A 119 -1.72 3.37 7.65
CA CYS A 119 -2.11 2.34 6.68
C CYS A 119 -3.40 2.70 5.94
N TRP A 120 -4.38 3.27 6.65
CA TRP A 120 -5.61 3.77 6.08
C TRP A 120 -5.37 4.93 5.11
N GLU A 121 -4.63 5.97 5.53
CA GLU A 121 -4.31 7.14 4.71
C GLU A 121 -3.54 6.75 3.44
N LEU A 122 -2.62 5.78 3.51
CA LEU A 122 -1.90 5.27 2.35
C LEU A 122 -2.83 4.57 1.33
N ILE A 123 -3.82 3.80 1.80
CA ILE A 123 -4.76 3.14 0.90
C ILE A 123 -5.79 4.12 0.35
N VAL A 124 -6.38 4.99 1.18
CA VAL A 124 -7.50 5.84 0.77
C VAL A 124 -7.04 7.12 0.08
N TYR A 125 -5.91 7.69 0.50
CA TYR A 125 -5.37 8.96 -0.02
C TYR A 125 -3.90 8.80 -0.46
N PRO A 126 -3.58 7.86 -1.37
CA PRO A 126 -2.19 7.53 -1.72
C PRO A 126 -1.40 8.74 -2.20
N LYS A 127 -2.01 9.60 -3.02
CA LYS A 127 -1.37 10.83 -3.52
C LYS A 127 -0.93 11.74 -2.37
N LYS A 128 -1.83 12.05 -1.44
CA LYS A 128 -1.54 12.90 -0.27
C LYS A 128 -0.47 12.26 0.61
N PHE A 129 -0.60 10.96 0.87
CA PHE A 129 0.37 10.22 1.68
C PHE A 129 1.79 10.29 1.08
N PHE A 130 1.96 10.04 -0.22
CA PHE A 130 3.27 10.10 -0.88
C PHE A 130 3.78 11.52 -1.10
N GLU A 131 2.91 12.53 -1.09
CA GLU A 131 3.30 13.95 -1.11
C GLU A 131 3.90 14.38 0.22
N GLU A 132 3.34 13.91 1.34
CA GLU A 132 3.82 14.22 2.70
C GLU A 132 5.01 13.35 3.13
N LEU A 133 5.18 12.16 2.54
CA LEU A 133 6.23 11.22 2.94
C LEU A 133 7.63 11.75 2.55
N PRO A 134 8.60 11.80 3.49
CA PRO A 134 9.94 12.27 3.20
C PRO A 134 10.63 11.38 2.16
N GLN A 135 11.24 12.02 1.16
CA GLN A 135 11.87 11.33 0.02
C GLN A 135 13.30 10.83 0.32
N GLU A 136 13.87 11.26 1.44
CA GLU A 136 15.22 10.88 1.89
C GLU A 136 15.21 10.59 3.40
N GLY A 137 15.94 9.57 3.84
CA GLY A 137 16.13 9.29 5.27
C GLY A 137 16.63 7.89 5.59
N GLY A 138 17.24 7.21 4.62
CA GLY A 138 17.69 5.84 4.74
C GLY A 138 16.55 4.82 4.81
N PHE A 139 16.92 3.59 5.13
CA PHE A 139 16.04 2.42 5.19
C PHE A 139 15.37 2.22 6.56
N GLY A 140 15.85 2.91 7.60
CA GLY A 140 15.46 2.65 8.99
C GLY A 140 13.98 2.83 9.29
N ALA A 141 13.38 3.96 8.89
CA ALA A 141 11.97 4.23 9.15
C ALA A 141 11.01 3.23 8.44
N PRO A 142 11.17 2.95 7.12
CA PRO A 142 10.40 1.90 6.46
C PRO A 142 10.55 0.52 7.10
N ILE A 143 11.78 0.13 7.47
CA ILE A 143 12.02 -1.17 8.13
C ILE A 143 11.33 -1.24 9.48
N LYS A 144 11.41 -0.19 10.32
CA LYS A 144 10.69 -0.15 11.60
C LYS A 144 9.18 -0.28 11.40
N PHE A 145 8.63 0.39 10.39
CA PHE A 145 7.20 0.29 10.06
C PHE A 145 6.81 -1.13 9.62
N TYR A 146 7.68 -1.79 8.84
CA TYR A 146 7.52 -3.20 8.48
C TYR A 146 7.62 -4.14 9.68
N MET A 147 8.56 -3.94 10.59
CA MET A 147 8.74 -4.77 11.78
C MET A 147 7.53 -4.74 12.72
N VAL A 148 6.88 -3.57 12.87
CA VAL A 148 5.62 -3.45 13.63
C VAL A 148 4.52 -4.30 12.98
N THR A 149 4.35 -4.17 11.67
CA THR A 149 3.37 -4.94 10.90
C THR A 149 3.62 -6.44 10.97
N LEU A 150 4.88 -6.83 10.85
CA LEU A 150 5.30 -8.22 10.98
C LEU A 150 4.96 -8.72 12.39
N GLY A 151 5.29 -7.98 13.45
CA GLY A 151 4.93 -8.32 14.82
C GLY A 151 3.42 -8.52 15.02
N LEU A 152 2.59 -7.64 14.43
CA LEU A 152 1.13 -7.77 14.46
C LEU A 152 0.64 -9.02 13.73
N LEU A 153 1.21 -9.33 12.56
CA LEU A 153 0.88 -10.52 11.77
C LEU A 153 1.26 -11.80 12.53
N LEU A 154 2.45 -11.82 13.13
CA LEU A 154 2.89 -12.94 13.96
C LEU A 154 1.95 -13.08 15.17
N ALA A 155 1.64 -12.01 15.89
CA ALA A 155 0.73 -12.05 17.03
C ALA A 155 -0.66 -12.58 16.66
N ALA A 156 -1.22 -12.16 15.51
CA ALA A 156 -2.52 -12.63 15.03
C ALA A 156 -2.56 -14.14 14.76
N ILE A 157 -1.43 -14.76 14.37
CA ILE A 157 -1.31 -16.20 14.13
C ILE A 157 -0.93 -16.95 15.42
N CYS A 158 0.00 -16.41 16.20
CA CYS A 158 0.52 -17.01 17.43
C CYS A 158 -0.52 -17.09 18.53
N ILE A 159 -1.26 -16.01 18.80
CA ILE A 159 -2.12 -15.94 19.98
C ILE A 159 -3.21 -17.02 19.93
N PRO A 160 -3.96 -17.22 18.83
CA PRO A 160 -4.96 -18.29 18.76
C PRO A 160 -4.35 -19.68 18.86
N THR A 161 -3.19 -19.92 18.23
CA THR A 161 -2.50 -21.22 18.27
C THR A 161 -1.96 -21.53 19.67
N LEU A 162 -1.49 -20.52 20.40
CA LEU A 162 -1.08 -20.63 21.80
C LEU A 162 -2.27 -20.90 22.72
N ILE A 163 -3.37 -20.15 22.59
CA ILE A 163 -4.59 -20.36 23.38
C ILE A 163 -5.13 -21.78 23.17
N PHE A 164 -5.19 -22.24 21.91
CA PHE A 164 -5.63 -23.59 21.59
C PHE A 164 -4.68 -24.66 22.16
N SER A 165 -3.38 -24.39 22.18
CA SER A 165 -2.39 -25.29 22.78
C SER A 165 -2.46 -25.32 24.31
N LEU A 166 -2.77 -24.18 24.95
CA LEU A 166 -2.96 -24.06 26.40
C LEU A 166 -4.25 -24.70 26.91
N ALA A 167 -5.25 -24.90 26.05
CA ALA A 167 -6.45 -25.66 26.37
C ALA A 167 -6.19 -27.17 26.56
N LYS A 168 -4.99 -27.66 26.20
CA LYS A 168 -4.56 -29.05 26.45
C LYS A 168 -3.92 -29.15 27.84
N PRO A 169 -3.96 -30.33 28.50
CA PRO A 169 -3.41 -30.50 29.84
C PRO A 169 -1.94 -30.03 29.92
N ILE A 170 -1.70 -29.06 30.82
CA ILE A 170 -0.41 -28.40 31.05
C ILE A 170 0.58 -29.45 31.56
N GLY A 171 1.65 -29.71 30.79
CA GLY A 171 2.72 -30.64 31.17
C GLY A 171 3.16 -31.61 30.07
N SER A 172 2.44 -31.69 28.94
CA SER A 172 2.92 -32.54 27.84
C SER A 172 4.19 -31.96 27.20
N PRO A 173 5.28 -32.74 27.01
CA PRO A 173 6.48 -32.27 26.30
C PRO A 173 6.18 -31.85 24.85
N VAL A 174 5.08 -32.35 24.28
CA VAL A 174 4.57 -31.96 22.96
C VAL A 174 4.21 -30.47 22.90
N ALA A 175 3.63 -29.91 23.96
CA ALA A 175 3.26 -28.50 23.98
C ALA A 175 4.50 -27.58 23.96
N LEU A 176 5.53 -27.90 24.73
CA LEU A 176 6.79 -27.14 24.76
C LEU A 176 7.53 -27.18 23.41
N ILE A 177 7.61 -28.36 22.79
CA ILE A 177 8.20 -28.52 21.45
C ILE A 177 7.42 -27.70 20.42
N GLY A 178 6.08 -27.69 20.50
CA GLY A 178 5.23 -26.89 19.62
C GLY A 178 5.49 -25.40 19.74
N VAL A 179 5.59 -24.86 20.96
CA VAL A 179 5.88 -23.42 21.18
C VAL A 179 7.26 -23.05 20.66
N ALA A 180 8.29 -23.86 20.94
CA ALA A 180 9.64 -23.60 20.46
C ALA A 180 9.72 -23.65 18.93
N PHE A 181 9.07 -24.62 18.31
CA PHE A 181 9.02 -24.76 16.85
C PHE A 181 8.29 -23.58 16.19
N LEU A 182 7.17 -23.14 16.75
CA LEU A 182 6.47 -21.93 16.30
C LEU A 182 7.39 -20.71 16.36
N PHE A 183 8.05 -20.47 17.49
CA PHE A 183 8.99 -19.35 17.64
C PHE A 183 10.13 -19.40 16.60
N PHE A 184 10.67 -20.59 16.33
CA PHE A 184 11.70 -20.79 15.32
C PHE A 184 11.19 -20.46 13.91
N ILE A 185 10.02 -20.99 13.53
CA ILE A 185 9.39 -20.66 12.24
C ILE A 185 9.18 -19.16 12.10
N PHE A 186 8.67 -18.50 13.14
CA PHE A 186 8.41 -17.07 13.09
C PHE A 186 9.67 -16.23 12.95
N SER A 187 10.74 -16.61 13.64
CA SER A 187 12.04 -15.97 13.50
C SER A 187 12.60 -16.13 12.08
N LEU A 188 12.50 -17.35 11.52
CA LEU A 188 12.93 -17.63 10.16
C LEU A 188 12.09 -16.89 9.11
N VAL A 189 10.76 -16.93 9.23
CA VAL A 189 9.83 -16.22 8.33
C VAL A 189 10.04 -14.72 8.41
N GLY A 190 10.28 -14.17 9.60
CA GLY A 190 10.57 -12.75 9.77
C GLY A 190 11.87 -12.34 9.06
N LEU A 191 12.94 -13.11 9.23
CA LEU A 191 14.22 -12.87 8.55
C LEU A 191 14.07 -12.97 7.02
N LEU A 192 13.42 -14.02 6.53
CA LEU A 192 13.14 -14.21 5.11
C LEU A 192 12.22 -13.13 4.55
N GLY A 193 11.28 -12.62 5.34
CA GLY A 193 10.39 -11.52 4.99
C GLY A 193 11.15 -10.22 4.75
N ILE A 194 12.09 -9.87 5.64
CA ILE A 194 12.95 -8.69 5.46
C ILE A 194 13.83 -8.85 4.23
N LEU A 195 14.47 -10.01 4.05
CA LEU A 195 15.29 -10.27 2.86
C LEU A 195 14.45 -10.21 1.58
N GLY A 196 13.27 -10.83 1.59
CA GLY A 196 12.30 -10.80 0.51
C GLY A 196 11.86 -9.38 0.16
N LEU A 197 11.73 -8.49 1.14
CA LEU A 197 11.40 -7.08 0.94
C LEU A 197 12.49 -6.35 0.13
N PHE A 198 13.76 -6.57 0.46
CA PHE A 198 14.89 -6.02 -0.31
C PHE A 198 14.94 -6.57 -1.74
N ILE A 199 14.77 -7.88 -1.90
CA ILE A 199 14.75 -8.52 -3.23
C ILE A 199 13.60 -7.96 -4.06
N ASN A 200 12.40 -7.88 -3.49
CA ASN A 200 11.23 -7.35 -4.17
C ASN A 200 11.44 -5.89 -4.60
N ALA A 201 11.93 -5.03 -3.69
CA ALA A 201 12.32 -3.67 -4.05
C ALA A 201 13.42 -3.64 -5.13
N GLY A 202 14.34 -4.61 -5.14
CA GLY A 202 15.37 -4.77 -6.18
C GLY A 202 14.76 -4.99 -7.56
N VAL A 203 13.80 -5.92 -7.64
CA VAL A 203 13.04 -6.21 -8.87
C VAL A 203 12.34 -4.96 -9.37
N TYR A 204 11.58 -4.26 -8.51
CA TYR A 204 10.92 -3.01 -8.90
C TYR A 204 11.93 -1.93 -9.31
N HIS A 205 13.06 -1.79 -8.62
CA HIS A 205 14.06 -0.79 -8.94
C HIS A 205 14.71 -1.03 -10.31
N PHE A 206 14.93 -2.30 -10.68
CA PHE A 206 15.39 -2.66 -12.02
C PHE A 206 14.43 -2.11 -13.09
N PHE A 207 13.11 -2.32 -12.94
CA PHE A 207 12.13 -1.77 -13.87
C PHE A 207 12.06 -0.25 -13.82
N VAL A 208 12.14 0.36 -12.62
CA VAL A 208 12.23 1.81 -12.48
C VAL A 208 13.36 2.37 -13.33
N LYS A 209 14.56 1.77 -13.28
CA LYS A 209 15.69 2.17 -14.13
C LYS A 209 15.42 1.94 -15.61
N LEU A 210 14.81 0.81 -15.99
CA LEU A 210 14.44 0.51 -17.37
C LEU A 210 13.47 1.57 -17.96
N PHE A 211 12.54 2.09 -17.17
CA PHE A 211 11.59 3.13 -17.58
C PHE A 211 12.13 4.57 -17.40
N GLY A 212 13.40 4.73 -17.01
CA GLY A 212 14.08 6.03 -16.90
C GLY A 212 13.84 6.76 -15.58
N GLY A 213 13.60 6.03 -14.48
CA GLY A 213 13.51 6.58 -13.14
C GLY A 213 14.85 7.16 -12.68
N LYS A 214 14.80 8.36 -12.10
CA LYS A 214 16.02 9.15 -11.82
C LYS A 214 16.57 8.97 -10.41
N ARG A 215 15.78 8.44 -9.47
CA ARG A 215 16.20 8.34 -8.06
C ARG A 215 16.86 7.01 -7.75
N ASP A 216 17.38 6.93 -6.52
CA ASP A 216 18.13 5.78 -6.04
C ASP A 216 17.21 4.65 -5.58
N TYR A 217 17.85 3.54 -5.22
CA TYR A 217 17.19 2.35 -4.70
C TYR A 217 16.38 2.64 -3.43
N GLU A 218 16.87 3.55 -2.57
CA GLU A 218 16.20 3.92 -1.32
C GLU A 218 14.74 4.36 -1.56
N GLN A 219 14.49 5.15 -2.60
CA GLN A 219 13.15 5.65 -2.90
C GLN A 219 12.22 4.54 -3.39
N THR A 220 12.72 3.60 -4.19
CA THR A 220 11.95 2.40 -4.57
C THR A 220 11.65 1.54 -3.35
N PHE A 221 12.65 1.30 -2.50
CA PHE A 221 12.48 0.51 -1.28
C PHE A 221 11.44 1.12 -0.34
N ARG A 222 11.45 2.44 -0.15
CA ARG A 222 10.43 3.17 0.63
C ARG A 222 9.02 2.88 0.11
N VAL A 223 8.78 3.10 -1.19
CA VAL A 223 7.47 2.86 -1.81
C VAL A 223 7.02 1.42 -1.61
N VAL A 224 7.88 0.45 -1.96
CA VAL A 224 7.56 -0.98 -1.85
C VAL A 224 7.28 -1.39 -0.40
N THR A 225 8.04 -0.87 0.55
CA THR A 225 7.88 -1.19 1.98
C THR A 225 6.60 -0.62 2.56
N TYR A 226 6.32 0.67 2.36
CA TYR A 226 5.10 1.28 2.89
C TYR A 226 3.84 0.63 2.31
N ILE A 227 3.84 0.35 1.00
CA ILE A 227 2.73 -0.34 0.35
C ILE A 227 2.62 -1.77 0.88
N GLY A 228 3.72 -2.51 0.97
CA GLY A 228 3.74 -3.87 1.52
C GLY A 228 3.12 -3.92 2.92
N VAL A 229 3.46 -2.96 3.78
CA VAL A 229 2.85 -2.82 5.11
C VAL A 229 1.35 -2.61 5.04
N ALA A 230 0.88 -1.59 4.31
CA ALA A 230 -0.56 -1.32 4.24
C ALA A 230 -1.34 -2.52 3.67
N VAL A 231 -0.80 -3.16 2.64
CA VAL A 231 -1.39 -4.38 2.07
C VAL A 231 -1.50 -5.48 3.12
N SER A 232 -0.42 -5.77 3.86
CA SER A 232 -0.46 -6.79 4.91
C SER A 232 -1.53 -6.51 5.97
N VAL A 233 -1.64 -5.26 6.45
CA VAL A 233 -2.65 -4.88 7.45
C VAL A 233 -4.07 -5.07 6.92
N TRP A 234 -4.34 -4.64 5.70
CA TRP A 234 -5.65 -4.79 5.08
C TRP A 234 -5.97 -6.25 4.73
N THR A 235 -4.98 -7.03 4.28
CA THR A 235 -5.14 -8.47 4.07
C THR A 235 -5.52 -9.17 5.37
N ILE A 236 -4.89 -8.83 6.50
CA ILE A 236 -5.29 -9.36 7.81
C ILE A 236 -6.73 -8.96 8.13
N GLY A 237 -7.10 -7.69 7.96
CA GLY A 237 -8.46 -7.21 8.23
C GLY A 237 -9.52 -7.92 7.39
N LEU A 238 -9.29 -8.05 6.08
CA LEU A 238 -10.20 -8.77 5.16
C LEU A 238 -10.27 -10.26 5.50
N TYR A 239 -9.15 -10.87 5.90
CA TYR A 239 -9.12 -12.26 6.34
C TYR A 239 -9.90 -12.48 7.64
N LEU A 240 -9.76 -11.59 8.63
CA LEU A 240 -10.52 -11.66 9.87
C LEU A 240 -12.02 -11.47 9.61
N LEU A 241 -12.41 -10.55 8.71
CA LEU A 241 -13.79 -10.41 8.29
C LEU A 241 -14.31 -11.69 7.63
N LEU A 242 -13.56 -12.28 6.70
CA LEU A 242 -13.89 -13.57 6.10
C LEU A 242 -14.13 -14.66 7.17
N LEU A 243 -13.26 -14.74 8.18
CA LEU A 243 -13.43 -15.70 9.29
C LEU A 243 -14.69 -15.44 10.11
N ILE A 244 -15.05 -14.18 10.35
CA ILE A 244 -16.28 -13.82 11.06
C ILE A 244 -17.51 -14.26 10.25
N PHE A 245 -17.52 -14.02 8.94
CA PHE A 245 -18.65 -14.46 8.09
C PHE A 245 -18.74 -15.98 7.99
N ILE A 246 -17.61 -16.66 7.78
CA ILE A 246 -17.55 -18.13 7.80
C ILE A 246 -18.02 -18.67 9.15
N GLY A 247 -17.55 -18.10 10.26
CA GLY A 247 -17.94 -18.51 11.60
C GLY A 247 -19.43 -18.28 11.88
N GLY A 248 -19.98 -17.16 11.41
CA GLY A 248 -21.41 -16.84 11.49
C GLY A 248 -22.27 -17.80 10.67
N ASP A 249 -21.86 -18.14 9.45
CA ASP A 249 -22.52 -19.14 8.60
C ASP A 249 -22.52 -20.52 9.27
N ILE A 250 -21.38 -20.94 9.83
CA ILE A 250 -21.28 -22.21 10.59
C ILE A 250 -22.20 -22.19 11.82
N LEU A 251 -22.14 -21.13 12.61
CA LEU A 251 -22.91 -21.02 13.86
C LEU A 251 -24.42 -20.98 13.59
N SER A 252 -24.85 -20.17 12.61
CA SER A 252 -26.27 -20.03 12.26
C SER A 252 -26.87 -21.35 11.79
N ALA A 253 -26.15 -22.08 10.95
CA ALA A 253 -26.65 -23.36 10.46
C ALA A 253 -26.50 -24.50 11.48
N PHE A 254 -25.51 -24.44 12.39
CA PHE A 254 -25.49 -25.32 13.57
C PHE A 254 -26.74 -25.12 14.44
N LEU A 255 -27.16 -23.86 14.66
CA LEU A 255 -28.38 -23.54 15.39
C LEU A 255 -29.65 -23.97 14.63
N ALA A 256 -29.67 -23.87 13.30
CA ALA A 256 -30.82 -24.20 12.46
C ALA A 256 -31.05 -25.71 12.28
N ALA A 257 -29.98 -26.49 12.10
CA ALA A 257 -30.08 -27.95 11.85
C ALA A 257 -30.32 -28.77 13.13
N GLY A 258 -30.16 -28.15 14.31
CA GLY A 258 -29.92 -28.90 15.54
C GLY A 258 -28.65 -29.77 15.43
N ALA A 259 -28.28 -30.50 16.48
CA ALA A 259 -27.09 -31.36 16.47
C ALA A 259 -27.24 -32.63 15.59
N THR A 260 -28.09 -32.60 14.56
CA THR A 260 -28.38 -33.76 13.72
C THR A 260 -27.42 -33.85 12.53
N LYS A 261 -26.74 -34.99 12.39
CA LYS A 261 -25.73 -35.25 11.35
C LYS A 261 -26.37 -35.70 10.03
N SER A 262 -27.30 -34.93 9.47
CA SER A 262 -27.84 -35.30 8.15
C SER A 262 -26.86 -34.88 7.03
N PRO A 263 -26.59 -35.75 6.04
CA PRO A 263 -25.73 -35.41 4.90
C PRO A 263 -26.29 -34.26 4.03
N GLU A 264 -27.61 -34.02 4.09
CA GLU A 264 -28.29 -32.91 3.43
C GLU A 264 -27.81 -31.55 3.96
N VAL A 265 -27.60 -31.44 5.27
CA VAL A 265 -27.04 -30.24 5.91
C VAL A 265 -25.64 -29.96 5.39
N ILE A 266 -24.80 -31.00 5.22
CA ILE A 266 -23.42 -30.87 4.69
C ILE A 266 -23.42 -30.36 3.24
N LEU A 267 -24.33 -30.83 2.39
CA LEU A 267 -24.44 -30.36 1.00
C LEU A 267 -24.90 -28.90 0.92
N TYR A 268 -25.92 -28.54 1.70
CA TYR A 268 -26.36 -27.14 1.81
C TYR A 268 -25.22 -26.21 2.26
N PHE A 269 -24.44 -26.64 3.26
CA PHE A 269 -23.24 -25.93 3.70
C PHE A 269 -22.23 -25.74 2.57
N ALA A 270 -21.91 -26.80 1.83
CA ALA A 270 -20.93 -26.73 0.75
C ALA A 270 -21.32 -25.69 -0.31
N GLU A 271 -22.61 -25.55 -0.63
CA GLU A 271 -23.10 -24.52 -1.55
C GLU A 271 -23.00 -23.11 -0.97
N GLN A 272 -23.40 -22.91 0.29
CA GLN A 272 -23.30 -21.60 0.95
C GLN A 272 -21.84 -21.15 1.07
N PHE A 273 -20.94 -22.06 1.47
CA PHE A 273 -19.50 -21.81 1.51
C PHE A 273 -18.94 -21.40 0.15
N LYS A 274 -19.39 -22.04 -0.94
CA LYS A 274 -18.94 -21.70 -2.29
C LYS A 274 -19.34 -20.26 -2.67
N SER A 275 -20.56 -19.84 -2.34
CA SER A 275 -21.03 -18.48 -2.60
C SER A 275 -20.25 -17.44 -1.78
N THR A 276 -20.13 -17.66 -0.48
CA THR A 276 -19.35 -16.78 0.44
C THR A 276 -17.89 -16.68 -0.02
N PHE A 277 -17.27 -17.80 -0.37
CA PHE A 277 -15.88 -17.82 -0.86
C PHE A 277 -15.71 -17.07 -2.19
N LEU A 278 -16.65 -17.24 -3.12
CA LEU A 278 -16.62 -16.52 -4.41
C LEU A 278 -16.73 -15.01 -4.20
N PHE A 279 -17.68 -14.56 -3.37
CA PHE A 279 -17.86 -13.14 -3.04
C PHE A 279 -16.59 -12.52 -2.46
N TRP A 280 -15.99 -13.17 -1.45
CA TRP A 280 -14.75 -12.70 -0.84
C TRP A 280 -13.56 -12.74 -1.79
N THR A 281 -13.49 -13.73 -2.69
CA THR A 281 -12.46 -13.80 -3.73
C THR A 281 -12.56 -12.60 -4.68
N ILE A 282 -13.77 -12.19 -5.06
CA ILE A 282 -13.99 -10.99 -5.89
C ILE A 282 -13.53 -9.73 -5.16
N ILE A 283 -13.97 -9.53 -3.91
CA ILE A 283 -13.56 -8.37 -3.10
C ILE A 283 -12.03 -8.31 -2.97
N TYR A 284 -11.41 -9.43 -2.64
CA TYR A 284 -9.97 -9.53 -2.49
C TYR A 284 -9.24 -9.20 -3.79
N SER A 285 -9.74 -9.71 -4.92
CA SER A 285 -9.17 -9.43 -6.24
C SER A 285 -9.27 -7.94 -6.61
N LEU A 286 -10.43 -7.31 -6.37
CA LEU A 286 -10.62 -5.89 -6.60
C LEU A 286 -9.72 -5.02 -5.72
N PHE A 287 -9.55 -5.40 -4.44
CA PHE A 287 -8.62 -4.74 -3.54
C PHE A 287 -7.17 -4.82 -4.04
N TRP A 288 -6.72 -6.00 -4.47
CA TRP A 288 -5.38 -6.16 -5.03
C TRP A 288 -5.16 -5.39 -6.33
N LEU A 289 -6.16 -5.35 -7.20
CA LEU A 289 -6.13 -4.51 -8.40
C LEU A 289 -6.00 -3.03 -8.02
N TYR A 290 -6.80 -2.55 -7.07
CA TYR A 290 -6.74 -1.17 -6.60
C TYR A 290 -5.36 -0.81 -6.05
N VAL A 291 -4.82 -1.62 -5.14
CA VAL A 291 -3.48 -1.39 -4.56
C VAL A 291 -2.43 -1.36 -5.66
N THR A 292 -2.46 -2.33 -6.57
CA THR A 292 -1.47 -2.47 -7.63
C THR A 292 -1.53 -1.28 -8.58
N PHE A 293 -2.70 -0.93 -9.09
CA PHE A 293 -2.82 0.09 -10.15
C PHE A 293 -2.94 1.53 -9.64
N VAL A 294 -3.47 1.75 -8.44
CA VAL A 294 -3.66 3.11 -7.90
C VAL A 294 -2.54 3.44 -6.93
N VAL A 295 -2.35 2.63 -5.88
CA VAL A 295 -1.42 2.95 -4.80
C VAL A 295 0.04 2.83 -5.26
N GLN A 296 0.42 1.73 -5.92
CA GLN A 296 1.81 1.56 -6.39
C GLN A 296 2.18 2.56 -7.48
N VAL A 297 1.28 2.82 -8.44
CA VAL A 297 1.53 3.78 -9.52
C VAL A 297 1.75 5.18 -8.95
N GLU A 298 0.91 5.65 -8.02
CA GLU A 298 1.11 6.94 -7.36
C GLU A 298 2.43 7.01 -6.57
N GLY A 299 2.76 5.93 -5.84
CA GLY A 299 4.02 5.81 -5.13
C GLY A 299 5.22 5.98 -6.06
N PHE A 300 5.29 5.22 -7.15
CA PHE A 300 6.39 5.31 -8.11
C PHE A 300 6.41 6.63 -8.89
N ARG A 301 5.25 7.14 -9.30
CA ARG A 301 5.13 8.44 -9.98
C ARG A 301 5.79 9.54 -9.17
N LYS A 302 5.47 9.61 -7.87
CA LYS A 302 6.00 10.64 -6.96
C LYS A 302 7.45 10.40 -6.53
N PHE A 303 7.81 9.18 -6.15
CA PHE A 303 9.13 8.88 -5.60
C PHE A 303 10.22 8.71 -6.65
N GLN A 304 9.88 8.35 -7.88
CA GLN A 304 10.87 8.13 -8.96
C GLN A 304 10.81 9.18 -10.07
N ILE A 305 9.96 10.21 -9.93
CA ILE A 305 9.76 11.29 -10.92
C ILE A 305 9.43 10.69 -12.30
N LEU A 306 8.51 9.72 -12.31
CA LEU A 306 8.06 9.04 -13.51
C LEU A 306 6.77 9.69 -14.02
N THR A 307 6.56 9.65 -15.34
CA THR A 307 5.24 9.92 -15.91
C THR A 307 4.28 8.77 -15.59
N THR A 308 2.97 9.02 -15.57
CA THR A 308 1.97 7.99 -15.27
C THR A 308 2.11 6.73 -16.14
N PRO A 309 2.29 6.81 -17.48
CA PRO A 309 2.47 5.62 -18.31
C PRO A 309 3.71 4.80 -17.94
N LYS A 310 4.81 5.47 -17.57
CA LYS A 310 6.05 4.81 -17.13
C LYS A 310 5.87 4.13 -15.78
N ALA A 311 5.21 4.77 -14.84
CA ALA A 311 4.90 4.19 -13.53
C ALA A 311 3.99 2.96 -13.66
N ILE A 312 3.02 2.98 -14.57
CA ILE A 312 2.20 1.80 -14.92
C ILE A 312 3.09 0.66 -15.46
N GLY A 313 4.02 0.96 -16.37
CA GLY A 313 4.98 -0.03 -16.88
C GLY A 313 5.81 -0.69 -15.78
N VAL A 314 6.32 0.12 -14.83
CA VAL A 314 7.07 -0.38 -13.66
C VAL A 314 6.26 -1.36 -12.83
N VAL A 315 4.96 -1.14 -12.68
CA VAL A 315 4.07 -1.99 -11.88
C VAL A 315 3.67 -3.27 -12.61
N ILE A 316 3.33 -3.17 -13.90
CA ILE A 316 2.82 -4.29 -14.69
C ILE A 316 3.92 -5.31 -15.03
N CYS A 317 5.13 -4.83 -15.38
CA CYS A 317 6.20 -5.73 -15.86
C CYS A 317 6.58 -6.83 -14.86
N PRO A 318 6.83 -6.55 -13.56
CA PRO A 318 7.06 -7.61 -12.56
C PRO A 318 5.94 -8.64 -12.51
N VAL A 319 4.68 -8.21 -12.59
CA VAL A 319 3.50 -9.10 -12.52
C VAL A 319 3.46 -10.02 -13.73
N ILE A 320 3.72 -9.49 -14.93
CA ILE A 320 3.79 -10.29 -16.16
C ILE A 320 4.93 -11.31 -16.07
N ILE A 321 6.14 -10.88 -15.69
CA ILE A 321 7.29 -11.79 -15.57
C ILE A 321 7.01 -12.89 -14.54
N TRP A 322 6.46 -12.53 -13.38
CA TRP A 322 6.11 -13.52 -12.35
C TRP A 322 5.07 -14.52 -12.84
N THR A 323 4.08 -14.05 -13.61
CA THR A 323 3.04 -14.90 -14.20
C THR A 323 3.66 -15.85 -15.23
N LEU A 324 4.51 -15.36 -16.13
CA LEU A 324 5.22 -16.17 -17.11
C LEU A 324 6.15 -17.18 -16.43
N PHE A 325 6.90 -16.77 -15.41
CA PHE A 325 7.76 -17.66 -14.64
C PHE A 325 6.94 -18.77 -13.95
N SER A 326 5.78 -18.43 -13.40
CA SER A 326 4.85 -19.39 -12.79
C SER A 326 4.28 -20.40 -13.80
N LEU A 327 4.16 -20.02 -15.07
CA LEU A 327 3.76 -20.93 -16.16
C LEU A 327 4.92 -21.82 -16.64
N LEU A 328 6.17 -21.34 -16.52
CA LEU A 328 7.37 -22.08 -16.93
C LEU A 328 7.80 -23.15 -15.94
N ILE A 329 7.47 -23.01 -14.65
CA ILE A 329 7.71 -24.08 -13.67
C ILE A 329 6.86 -25.28 -14.10
N PRO A 330 7.49 -26.36 -14.62
CA PRO A 330 6.72 -27.50 -15.12
C PRO A 330 5.86 -28.03 -13.98
N LYS A 331 4.55 -28.17 -14.22
CA LYS A 331 3.62 -28.87 -13.31
C LYS A 331 4.02 -30.35 -13.23
N ARG A 332 5.14 -30.64 -12.58
CA ARG A 332 5.72 -31.99 -12.40
C ARG A 332 4.75 -32.93 -11.68
N GLU A 333 3.76 -32.40 -10.97
CA GLU A 333 2.78 -33.19 -10.25
C GLU A 333 1.82 -33.97 -11.14
N LYS A 334 1.50 -33.50 -12.36
CA LYS A 334 0.57 -34.24 -13.23
C LYS A 334 1.16 -35.54 -13.79
N VAL A 335 2.49 -35.60 -13.96
CA VAL A 335 3.17 -36.79 -14.50
C VAL A 335 3.28 -37.88 -13.43
N LEU A 336 3.53 -37.51 -12.17
CA LEU A 336 3.63 -38.45 -11.06
C LEU A 336 2.30 -39.08 -10.68
N TYR A 337 1.19 -38.32 -10.73
CA TYR A 337 -0.13 -38.87 -10.47
C TYR A 337 -0.59 -39.85 -11.55
N ARG A 338 -0.38 -39.54 -12.84
CA ARG A 338 -0.71 -40.48 -13.92
C ARG A 338 0.08 -41.79 -13.78
N LYS A 339 1.38 -41.72 -13.47
CA LYS A 339 2.22 -42.91 -13.28
C LYS A 339 1.79 -43.76 -12.07
N LYS A 340 1.31 -43.13 -10.98
CA LYS A 340 0.81 -43.85 -9.79
C LYS A 340 -0.54 -44.57 -10.05
N TYR A 341 -1.40 -44.01 -10.90
CA TYR A 341 -2.65 -44.68 -11.30
C TYR A 341 -2.42 -45.78 -12.34
N GLU A 342 -1.48 -45.60 -13.28
CA GLU A 342 -1.09 -46.65 -14.23
C GLU A 342 -0.45 -47.85 -13.50
N ILE A 343 0.41 -47.63 -12.49
CA ILE A 343 0.97 -48.72 -11.68
C ILE A 343 -0.12 -49.46 -10.88
N LYS A 344 -1.13 -48.75 -10.36
CA LYS A 344 -2.27 -49.39 -9.69
C LYS A 344 -3.15 -50.17 -10.65
N GLN A 345 -3.41 -49.67 -11.87
CA GLN A 345 -4.18 -50.41 -12.87
C GLN A 345 -3.46 -51.67 -13.37
N ILE A 346 -2.12 -51.66 -13.47
CA ILE A 346 -1.35 -52.85 -13.83
C ILE A 346 -1.43 -53.91 -12.72
N HIS A 347 -1.47 -53.54 -11.44
CA HIS A 347 -1.62 -54.50 -10.35
C HIS A 347 -3.00 -55.17 -10.31
N TYR A 348 -4.08 -54.47 -10.70
CA TYR A 348 -5.41 -55.08 -10.75
C TYR A 348 -5.64 -55.99 -11.96
N HIS A 349 -4.77 -55.95 -12.98
CA HIS A 349 -4.92 -56.79 -14.17
C HIS A 349 -4.08 -58.08 -14.13
N ILE A 350 -3.26 -58.30 -13.09
CA ILE A 350 -2.40 -59.49 -12.94
C ILE A 350 -3.03 -60.57 -12.02
N GLU A 351 -4.12 -60.26 -11.31
CA GLU A 351 -4.93 -61.27 -10.59
C GLU A 351 -6.07 -61.86 -11.44
N GLY A 352 -5.90 -61.84 -12.77
CA GLY A 352 -6.69 -62.61 -13.73
C GLY A 352 -6.04 -63.95 -14.06
N TYR A 353 -5.33 -64.56 -13.12
CA TYR A 353 -5.17 -66.02 -13.18
C TYR A 353 -6.50 -66.63 -12.76
N ASP A 354 -7.17 -67.24 -13.72
CA ASP A 354 -8.25 -68.19 -13.53
C ASP A 354 -7.77 -69.31 -12.59
N VAL A 355 -7.95 -69.13 -11.29
CA VAL A 355 -7.89 -70.22 -10.31
C VAL A 355 -9.30 -70.39 -9.79
N LEU A 356 -10.11 -71.11 -10.56
CA LEU A 356 -11.27 -71.84 -10.05
C LEU A 356 -10.75 -73.13 -9.38
N PRO A 357 -10.75 -73.27 -8.04
CA PRO A 357 -10.80 -74.59 -7.45
C PRO A 357 -12.27 -75.00 -7.38
N GLY A 358 -12.60 -76.06 -8.11
CA GLY A 358 -13.93 -76.68 -8.09
C GLY A 358 -14.35 -77.07 -6.68
N ILE A 359 -15.42 -76.46 -6.21
CA ILE A 359 -16.18 -76.96 -5.07
C ILE A 359 -17.08 -78.09 -5.61
N SER A 360 -16.63 -79.32 -5.43
CA SER A 360 -17.44 -80.52 -5.61
C SER A 360 -18.43 -80.62 -4.45
N THR A 361 -19.68 -80.22 -4.68
CA THR A 361 -20.80 -80.65 -3.85
C THR A 361 -21.17 -82.08 -4.23
N LYS A 362 -20.71 -83.06 -3.44
CA LYS A 362 -21.36 -84.37 -3.38
C LYS A 362 -22.40 -84.35 -2.25
N ILE A 363 -23.61 -84.71 -2.64
CA ILE A 363 -24.80 -85.04 -1.84
C ILE A 363 -24.51 -86.31 -1.03
#